data_AF-B4KVY6-F1
#
_entry.id   AF-B4KVY6-F1
#
_cell.length_a   1.000
_cell.length_b   1.000
_cell.length_c   1.000
_cell.angle_alpha   90.00
_cell.angle_beta   90.00
_cell.angle_gamma   90.00
#
_symmetry.space_group_name_H-M   'P 1'
#
loop_
_entity.id
_entity.type
_entity.pdbx_description
1 polymer ?
#
loop_
_entity_poly.entity_id
_entity_poly.type
_entity_poly.pdbx_seq_one_letter_code
_entity_poly.pdbx_strand_id
1 'polypeptide(L)'
;MLSKFAYVCLFLALTLLHICAHLKPTIEAHASIKTINLRLTRKLNLFVGYEYHHSMLWQAVMNSLLFVFGVWLCQREVDRKRGRTIEQELKLNGHSKISAATEVKLNWLRTRGKRASSWQLFPKRMFAWFSMPWLSTFLLNEFCNYAQLNLIMKHFCTSTPEVLLLHVRVQLLYLQQLLSSIIGPYLLQFTGAFVSLTASHANYINYETNLFVKED
;
A
#
# COMPACT_ATOMS: atom_id res chain seq x y z
N MET A 1 -17.44 -6.55 15.32
CA MET A 1 -17.48 -5.47 14.34
C MET A 1 -16.16 -4.72 14.40
N LEU A 2 -15.45 -4.51 13.29
CA LEU A 2 -14.32 -3.56 13.28
C LEU A 2 -14.80 -2.17 13.73
N SER A 3 -13.96 -1.46 14.47
CA SER A 3 -14.24 -0.07 14.82
C SER A 3 -14.22 0.80 13.55
N LYS A 4 -15.02 1.87 13.53
CA LYS A 4 -15.02 2.84 12.42
C LYS A 4 -13.61 3.39 12.15
N PHE A 5 -12.85 3.62 13.22
CA PHE A 5 -11.45 4.03 13.16
C PHE A 5 -10.57 3.02 12.43
N ALA A 6 -10.74 1.72 12.68
CA ALA A 6 -9.96 0.69 11.99
C ALA A 6 -10.20 0.67 10.47
N TYR A 7 -11.42 0.97 10.01
CA TYR A 7 -11.69 1.12 8.57
C TYR A 7 -11.02 2.34 7.96
N VAL A 8 -10.96 3.45 8.69
CA VAL A 8 -10.25 4.66 8.23
C VAL A 8 -8.75 4.38 8.13
N CYS A 9 -8.15 3.75 9.15
CA CYS A 9 -6.74 3.36 9.10
C CYS A 9 -6.46 2.36 7.97
N LEU A 10 -7.34 1.38 7.77
CA LEU A 10 -7.22 0.41 6.67
C LEU A 10 -7.27 1.12 5.31
N PHE A 11 -8.24 2.03 5.13
CA PHE A 11 -8.36 2.82 3.92
C PHE A 11 -7.08 3.60 3.63
N LEU A 12 -6.59 4.35 4.62
CA LEU A 12 -5.37 5.16 4.50
C LEU A 12 -4.15 4.30 4.14
N ALA A 13 -3.95 3.18 4.84
CA ALA A 13 -2.85 2.26 4.57
C ALA A 13 -2.92 1.68 3.16
N LEU A 14 -4.10 1.25 2.71
CA LEU A 14 -4.30 0.71 1.37
C LEU A 14 -4.07 1.78 0.29
N THR A 15 -4.55 3.01 0.50
CA THR A 15 -4.28 4.11 -0.45
C THR A 15 -2.80 4.42 -0.55
N LEU A 16 -2.07 4.50 0.57
CA LEU A 16 -0.65 4.77 0.55
C LEU A 16 0.11 3.68 -0.20
N LEU A 17 -0.19 2.41 0.08
CA LEU A 17 0.42 1.28 -0.59
C LEU A 17 0.13 1.29 -2.10
N HIS A 18 -1.11 1.58 -2.48
CA HIS A 18 -1.54 1.59 -3.88
C HIS A 18 -0.93 2.76 -4.66
N ILE A 19 -0.79 3.94 -4.04
CA ILE A 19 -0.06 5.07 -4.63
C ILE A 19 1.40 4.68 -4.88
N CYS A 20 2.06 4.03 -3.90
CA CYS A 20 3.44 3.58 -4.07
C CYS A 20 3.62 2.62 -5.25
N ALA A 21 2.62 1.76 -5.49
CA ALA A 21 2.64 0.85 -6.64
C ALA A 21 2.43 1.53 -7.98
N HIS A 22 1.77 2.70 -8.01
CA HIS A 22 1.53 3.46 -9.22
C HIS A 22 2.68 4.41 -9.60
N LEU A 23 3.63 4.66 -8.70
CA LEU A 23 4.77 5.54 -8.96
C LEU A 23 5.59 5.01 -10.14
N LYS A 24 5.63 5.80 -11.21
CA LYS A 24 6.47 5.49 -12.36
C LYS A 24 7.89 5.99 -12.09
N PRO A 25 8.90 5.10 -12.09
CA PRO A 25 10.28 5.52 -11.93
C PRO A 25 10.73 6.30 -13.17
N THR A 26 11.33 7.46 -12.96
CA THR A 26 11.99 8.25 -14.01
C THR A 26 13.49 8.20 -13.82
N ILE A 27 14.23 8.08 -14.91
CA ILE A 27 15.69 8.00 -14.89
C ILE A 27 16.22 9.05 -15.85
N GLU A 28 16.90 10.06 -15.31
CA GLU A 28 17.57 11.08 -16.09
C GLU A 28 19.08 10.81 -16.05
N ALA A 29 19.66 10.54 -17.22
CA ALA A 29 21.08 10.26 -17.35
C ALA A 29 21.82 11.50 -17.90
N HIS A 30 22.71 12.07 -17.11
CA HIS A 30 23.55 13.19 -17.50
C HIS A 30 25.01 12.75 -17.63
N ALA A 31 25.51 12.72 -18.86
CA ALA A 31 26.93 12.49 -19.13
C ALA A 31 27.69 13.82 -19.10
N SER A 32 28.72 13.91 -18.26
CA SER A 32 29.67 15.03 -18.25
C SER A 32 31.03 14.52 -18.74
N ILE A 33 31.48 15.06 -19.86
CA ILE A 33 32.81 14.80 -20.42
C ILE A 33 33.63 16.07 -20.22
N LYS A 34 34.63 16.02 -19.34
CA LYS A 34 35.57 17.13 -19.11
C LYS A 34 36.97 16.70 -19.54
N THR A 35 37.58 17.49 -20.41
CA THR A 35 38.97 17.36 -20.86
C THR A 35 39.80 18.44 -20.19
N ILE A 36 40.59 18.08 -19.18
CA ILE A 36 41.51 19.02 -18.52
C ILE A 36 42.90 18.41 -18.56
N ASN A 37 43.87 19.11 -19.15
CA ASN A 37 45.28 18.72 -19.20
C ASN A 37 45.52 17.28 -19.71
N LEU A 38 45.01 16.94 -20.91
CA LEU A 38 45.12 15.62 -21.55
C LEU A 38 44.50 14.45 -20.74
N ARG A 39 43.95 14.70 -19.54
CA ARG A 39 43.17 13.74 -18.77
C ARG A 39 41.71 13.86 -19.16
N LEU A 40 41.19 12.77 -19.74
CA LEU A 40 39.77 12.63 -20.07
C LEU A 40 39.03 12.15 -18.83
N THR A 41 38.27 13.03 -18.20
CA THR A 41 37.36 12.66 -17.09
C THR A 41 35.95 12.51 -17.64
N ARG A 42 35.44 11.26 -17.65
CA ARG A 42 34.07 10.93 -18.04
C ARG A 42 33.29 10.55 -16.79
N LYS A 43 32.24 11.30 -16.48
CA LYS A 43 31.31 11.01 -15.38
C LYS A 43 29.92 10.84 -15.93
N LEU A 44 29.22 9.78 -15.53
CA LEU A 44 27.80 9.60 -15.80
C LEU A 44 27.04 9.75 -14.48
N ASN A 45 26.20 10.78 -14.40
CA ASN A 45 25.31 11.01 -13.27
C ASN A 45 23.91 10.49 -13.65
N LEU A 46 23.42 9.53 -12.89
CA LEU A 46 22.08 8.96 -13.04
C LEU A 46 21.19 9.51 -11.93
N PHE A 47 20.18 10.27 -12.29
CA PHE A 47 19.16 10.76 -11.36
C PHE A 47 17.95 9.85 -11.46
N VAL A 48 17.66 9.12 -10.38
CA VAL A 48 16.51 8.22 -10.29
C VAL A 48 15.44 8.91 -9.46
N GLY A 49 14.33 9.28 -10.09
CA GLY A 49 13.20 9.96 -9.50
C GLY A 49 11.87 9.24 -9.77
N TYR A 50 10.78 9.94 -9.53
CA TYR A 50 9.42 9.47 -9.81
C TYR A 50 8.60 10.56 -10.52
N GLU A 51 7.74 10.13 -11.44
CA GLU A 51 6.73 11.00 -12.03
C GLU A 51 5.38 10.74 -11.38
N TYR A 52 4.81 11.80 -10.81
CA TYR A 52 3.49 11.75 -10.19
C TYR A 52 2.43 12.36 -11.11
N HIS A 53 1.39 11.58 -11.41
CA HIS A 53 0.20 12.09 -12.09
C HIS A 53 -1.00 12.10 -11.15
N HIS A 54 -1.81 13.16 -11.20
CA HIS A 54 -3.03 13.28 -10.39
C HIS A 54 -4.02 12.13 -10.57
N SER A 55 -4.05 11.50 -11.74
CA SER A 55 -4.87 10.32 -12.01
C SER A 55 -4.51 9.12 -11.12
N MET A 56 -3.25 9.00 -10.68
CA MET A 56 -2.78 7.92 -9.81
C MET A 56 -3.45 7.97 -8.43
N LEU A 57 -3.61 9.18 -7.87
CA LEU A 57 -4.30 9.36 -6.58
C LEU A 57 -5.75 8.94 -6.67
N TRP A 58 -6.44 9.38 -7.72
CA TRP A 58 -7.84 9.04 -7.92
C TRP A 58 -8.04 7.54 -8.06
N GLN A 59 -7.19 6.87 -8.84
CA GLN A 59 -7.21 5.42 -9.00
C GLN A 59 -6.95 4.70 -7.68
N ALA A 60 -5.93 5.13 -6.91
CA ALA A 60 -5.61 4.54 -5.62
C ALA A 60 -6.75 4.70 -4.59
N VAL A 61 -7.37 5.89 -4.54
CA VAL A 61 -8.54 6.18 -3.69
C VAL A 61 -9.71 5.29 -4.07
N MET A 62 -10.07 5.24 -5.35
CA MET A 62 -11.23 4.46 -5.81
C MET A 62 -11.03 2.96 -5.58
N ASN A 63 -9.85 2.43 -5.90
CA ASN A 63 -9.55 1.02 -5.68
C ASN A 63 -9.58 0.69 -4.18
N SER A 64 -9.01 1.55 -3.33
CA SER A 64 -8.97 1.31 -1.88
C SER A 64 -10.35 1.43 -1.24
N LEU A 65 -11.19 2.36 -1.70
CA LEU A 65 -12.60 2.44 -1.30
C LEU A 65 -13.36 1.17 -1.67
N LEU A 66 -13.16 0.64 -2.88
CA LEU A 66 -13.78 -0.59 -3.34
C LEU A 66 -13.41 -1.78 -2.43
N PHE A 67 -12.13 -1.89 -2.05
CA PHE A 67 -11.64 -2.91 -1.13
C PHE A 67 -12.29 -2.78 0.26
N VAL A 68 -12.29 -1.57 0.83
CA VAL A 68 -12.87 -1.29 2.16
C VAL A 68 -14.38 -1.59 2.15
N PHE A 69 -15.08 -1.21 1.09
CA PHE A 69 -16.49 -1.52 0.90
C PHE A 69 -16.74 -3.02 0.83
N GLY A 70 -15.88 -3.75 0.12
CA GLY A 70 -15.88 -5.22 0.10
C GLY A 70 -15.73 -5.83 1.49
N VAL A 71 -14.73 -5.38 2.26
CA VAL A 71 -14.51 -5.83 3.65
C VAL A 71 -15.74 -5.53 4.52
N TRP A 72 -16.32 -4.34 4.38
CA TRP A 72 -17.51 -3.95 5.12
C TRP A 72 -18.72 -4.82 4.77
N LEU A 73 -18.99 -5.05 3.49
CA LEU A 73 -20.06 -5.95 3.03
C LEU A 73 -19.84 -7.37 3.53
N CYS A 74 -18.61 -7.88 3.46
CA CYS A 74 -18.28 -9.21 3.99
C CYS A 74 -18.57 -9.30 5.48
N GLN A 75 -18.16 -8.31 6.26
CA GLN A 75 -18.44 -8.29 7.69
C GLN A 75 -19.94 -8.23 7.99
N ARG A 76 -20.69 -7.39 7.25
CA ARG A 76 -22.15 -7.30 7.38
C ARG A 76 -22.83 -8.63 7.09
N GLU A 77 -22.37 -9.38 6.10
CA GLU A 77 -22.91 -10.68 5.75
C GLU A 77 -22.54 -11.76 6.79
N VAL A 78 -21.32 -11.73 7.35
CA VAL A 78 -20.93 -12.58 8.48
C VAL A 78 -21.84 -12.33 9.69
N ASP A 79 -22.05 -11.06 10.03
CA ASP A 79 -22.91 -10.66 11.15
C ASP A 79 -24.37 -11.10 10.92
N ARG A 80 -24.88 -10.96 9.68
CA ARG A 80 -26.23 -11.42 9.29
C ARG A 80 -26.37 -12.94 9.39
N LYS A 81 -25.41 -13.71 8.86
CA LYS A 81 -25.43 -15.17 8.91
C LYS A 81 -25.34 -15.68 10.34
N ARG A 82 -24.52 -15.04 11.17
CA ARG A 82 -24.40 -15.34 12.59
C ARG A 82 -25.72 -15.11 13.35
N GLY A 83 -26.45 -14.03 13.04
CA GLY A 83 -27.79 -13.80 13.59
C GLY A 83 -28.80 -14.89 13.21
N ARG A 84 -28.79 -15.32 11.94
CA ARG A 84 -29.68 -16.39 11.45
C ARG A 84 -29.39 -17.76 12.07
N THR A 85 -28.12 -18.13 12.25
CA THR A 85 -27.77 -19.40 12.91
C THR A 85 -28.32 -19.44 14.34
N ILE A 86 -28.21 -18.34 15.08
CA ILE A 86 -28.75 -18.22 16.44
C ILE A 86 -30.28 -18.32 16.42
N GLU A 87 -30.96 -17.64 15.49
CA GLU A 87 -32.42 -17.68 15.36
C GLU A 87 -32.95 -19.06 14.94
N GLN A 88 -32.22 -19.78 14.09
CA GLN A 88 -32.58 -21.12 13.63
C GLN A 88 -32.40 -22.17 14.73
N GLU A 89 -31.35 -22.08 15.55
CA GLU A 89 -31.19 -22.89 16.77
C GLU A 89 -32.28 -22.60 17.82
N LEU A 90 -32.76 -21.35 17.90
CA LEU A 90 -33.89 -20.95 18.73
C LEU A 90 -35.22 -21.55 18.25
N LYS A 91 -35.50 -21.53 16.94
CA LYS A 91 -36.74 -22.07 16.35
C LYS A 91 -36.80 -23.60 16.40
N LEU A 92 -35.68 -24.31 16.21
CA LEU A 92 -35.65 -25.77 16.30
C LEU A 92 -35.99 -26.30 17.70
N ASN A 93 -35.65 -25.53 18.75
CA ASN A 93 -35.99 -25.84 20.15
C ASN A 93 -37.36 -25.30 20.60
N GLY A 94 -38.03 -24.49 19.77
CA GLY A 94 -39.29 -23.80 20.11
C GLY A 94 -40.56 -24.64 19.92
N HIS A 95 -40.49 -25.82 19.28
CA HIS A 95 -41.65 -26.69 19.09
C HIS A 95 -42.03 -27.51 20.34
N SER A 96 -41.15 -27.57 21.34
CA SER A 96 -41.46 -28.05 22.68
C SER A 96 -41.60 -26.86 23.62
N LYS A 97 -42.70 -26.76 24.38
CA LYS A 97 -42.96 -25.72 25.41
C LYS A 97 -41.65 -25.25 26.06
N ILE A 98 -41.28 -23.98 25.84
CA ILE A 98 -40.02 -23.41 26.32
C ILE A 98 -40.07 -23.38 27.85
N SER A 99 -39.34 -24.31 28.47
CA SER A 99 -39.12 -24.33 29.91
C SER A 99 -38.08 -23.27 30.29
N ALA A 100 -38.18 -22.68 31.49
CA ALA A 100 -37.20 -21.72 32.02
C ALA A 100 -35.76 -22.27 32.00
N ALA A 101 -35.59 -23.60 32.09
CA ALA A 101 -34.30 -24.26 31.95
C ALA A 101 -33.71 -24.13 30.53
N THR A 102 -34.56 -24.14 29.50
CA THR A 102 -34.16 -23.93 28.10
C THR A 102 -33.73 -22.48 27.88
N GLU A 103 -34.38 -21.53 28.54
CA GLU A 103 -34.03 -20.10 28.49
C GLU A 103 -32.68 -19.80 29.16
N VAL A 104 -32.43 -20.41 30.33
CA VAL A 104 -31.13 -20.34 31.02
C VAL A 104 -30.04 -21.02 30.19
N LYS A 105 -30.32 -22.17 29.54
CA LYS A 105 -29.38 -22.85 28.63
C LYS A 105 -29.07 -22.01 27.40
N LEU A 106 -30.05 -21.30 26.85
CA LEU A 106 -29.87 -20.38 25.72
C LEU A 106 -29.05 -19.16 26.12
N ASN A 107 -29.30 -18.61 27.30
CA ASN A 107 -28.50 -17.51 27.83
C ASN A 107 -27.05 -17.98 28.07
N TRP A 108 -26.87 -19.18 28.62
CA TRP A 108 -25.56 -19.79 28.82
C TRP A 108 -24.83 -20.10 27.49
N LEU A 109 -25.51 -20.60 26.46
CA LEU A 109 -24.97 -20.77 25.11
C LEU A 109 -24.65 -19.43 24.43
N ARG A 110 -25.42 -18.38 24.71
CA ARG A 110 -25.12 -17.01 24.24
C ARG A 110 -23.83 -16.48 24.88
N THR A 111 -23.58 -16.84 26.15
CA THR A 111 -22.39 -16.43 26.91
C THR A 111 -21.17 -17.31 26.64
N ARG A 112 -21.36 -18.61 26.34
CA ARG A 112 -20.29 -19.63 26.29
C ARG A 112 -20.16 -20.41 24.98
N GLY A 113 -21.15 -20.32 24.10
CA GLY A 113 -21.18 -21.05 22.83
C GLY A 113 -19.96 -20.70 22.01
N LYS A 114 -19.18 -21.73 21.65
CA LYS A 114 -18.13 -21.66 20.63
C LYS A 114 -18.76 -21.01 19.40
N ARG A 115 -18.56 -19.69 19.26
CA ARG A 115 -18.93 -18.94 18.06
C ARG A 115 -18.34 -19.73 16.90
N ALA A 116 -19.16 -20.12 15.93
CA ALA A 116 -18.63 -20.62 14.65
C ALA A 116 -17.46 -19.73 14.28
N SER A 117 -16.28 -20.33 14.11
CA SER A 117 -15.05 -19.55 13.94
C SER A 117 -15.30 -18.57 12.79
N SER A 118 -14.97 -17.30 12.97
CA SER A 118 -15.41 -16.24 12.03
C SER A 118 -15.04 -16.56 10.57
N TRP A 119 -14.00 -17.39 10.39
CA TRP A 119 -13.51 -17.98 9.15
C TRP A 119 -14.49 -18.91 8.41
N GLN A 120 -15.34 -19.66 9.10
CA GLN A 120 -16.36 -20.53 8.46
C GLN A 120 -17.54 -19.73 7.90
N LEU A 121 -17.86 -18.60 8.54
CA LEU A 121 -18.92 -17.70 8.11
C LEU A 121 -18.46 -16.67 7.07
N PHE A 122 -17.14 -16.54 6.87
CA PHE A 122 -16.55 -15.54 6.00
C PHE A 122 -16.95 -15.75 4.53
N PRO A 123 -17.59 -14.77 3.87
CA PRO A 123 -18.06 -14.90 2.50
C PRO A 123 -16.89 -14.75 1.51
N LYS A 124 -16.06 -15.79 1.40
CA LYS A 124 -14.83 -15.83 0.58
C LYS A 124 -15.06 -15.35 -0.86
N ARG A 125 -16.17 -15.77 -1.50
CA ARG A 125 -16.52 -15.36 -2.86
C ARG A 125 -16.73 -13.85 -2.96
N MET A 126 -17.53 -13.28 -2.06
CA MET A 126 -17.81 -11.83 -2.07
C MET A 126 -16.54 -11.03 -1.80
N PHE A 127 -15.72 -11.46 -0.83
CA PHE A 127 -14.43 -10.82 -0.56
C PHE A 127 -13.54 -10.82 -1.80
N ALA A 128 -13.40 -11.97 -2.46
CA ALA A 128 -12.59 -12.10 -3.67
C ALA A 128 -13.04 -11.14 -4.79
N TRP A 129 -14.34 -10.95 -5.00
CA TRP A 129 -14.85 -10.02 -6.03
C TRP A 129 -14.42 -8.57 -5.82
N PHE A 130 -14.27 -8.14 -4.56
CA PHE A 130 -13.86 -6.77 -4.23
C PHE A 130 -12.36 -6.62 -4.01
N SER A 131 -11.70 -7.67 -3.50
CA SER A 131 -10.27 -7.65 -3.24
C SER A 131 -9.43 -7.92 -4.49
N MET A 132 -9.92 -8.74 -5.43
CA MET A 132 -9.17 -9.12 -6.62
C MET A 132 -8.84 -7.94 -7.54
N PRO A 133 -9.76 -7.01 -7.85
CA PRO A 133 -9.41 -5.84 -8.66
C PRO A 133 -8.31 -4.98 -8.02
N TRP A 134 -8.40 -4.77 -6.71
CA TRP A 134 -7.38 -4.02 -5.96
C TRP A 134 -6.03 -4.75 -5.99
N LEU A 135 -6.01 -6.06 -5.70
CA LEU A 135 -4.79 -6.85 -5.65
C LEU A 135 -4.13 -6.98 -7.03
N SER A 136 -4.94 -7.20 -8.07
CA SER A 136 -4.47 -7.34 -9.45
C SER A 136 -3.85 -6.05 -9.95
N THR A 137 -4.52 -4.91 -9.76
CA THR A 137 -3.97 -3.60 -10.15
C THR A 137 -2.71 -3.27 -9.37
N PHE A 138 -2.70 -3.52 -8.06
CA PHE A 138 -1.53 -3.34 -7.22
C PHE A 138 -0.33 -4.16 -7.71
N LEU A 139 -0.50 -5.48 -7.86
CA LEU A 139 0.59 -6.38 -8.26
C LEU A 139 1.09 -6.09 -9.68
N LEU A 140 0.17 -5.80 -10.61
CA LEU A 140 0.55 -5.55 -12.00
C LEU A 140 1.32 -4.25 -12.14
N ASN A 141 0.89 -3.17 -11.47
CA ASN A 141 1.60 -1.90 -11.52
C ASN A 141 2.96 -1.98 -10.84
N GLU A 142 3.03 -2.61 -9.65
CA GLU A 142 4.29 -2.82 -8.94
C GLU A 142 5.27 -3.63 -9.80
N PHE A 143 4.79 -4.72 -10.40
CA PHE A 143 5.60 -5.56 -11.28
C PHE A 143 6.07 -4.80 -12.52
N CYS A 144 5.19 -4.07 -13.20
CA CYS A 144 5.55 -3.30 -14.39
C CYS A 144 6.57 -2.20 -14.07
N ASN A 145 6.37 -1.46 -12.98
CA ASN A 145 7.27 -0.38 -12.56
C ASN A 145 8.65 -0.93 -12.15
N TYR A 146 8.68 -2.02 -11.39
CA TYR A 146 9.92 -2.71 -11.06
C TYR A 146 10.62 -3.28 -12.29
N ALA A 147 9.88 -3.93 -13.20
CA ALA A 147 10.44 -4.50 -14.43
C ALA A 147 11.04 -3.41 -15.32
N GLN A 148 10.37 -2.26 -15.45
CA GLN A 148 10.87 -1.10 -16.20
C GLN A 148 12.18 -0.58 -15.59
N LEU A 149 12.21 -0.37 -14.28
CA LEU A 149 13.43 0.07 -13.58
C LEU A 149 14.56 -0.94 -13.74
N ASN A 150 14.27 -2.23 -13.60
CA ASN A 150 15.25 -3.31 -13.74
C ASN A 150 15.80 -3.42 -15.16
N LEU A 151 14.97 -3.25 -16.19
CA LEU A 151 15.44 -3.24 -17.57
C LEU A 151 16.42 -2.08 -17.80
N ILE A 152 16.11 -0.88 -17.31
CA ILE A 152 16.99 0.28 -17.49
C ILE A 152 18.28 0.12 -16.68
N MET A 153 18.18 -0.25 -15.40
CA MET A 153 19.36 -0.39 -14.52
C MET A 153 20.29 -1.54 -14.92
N LYS A 154 19.77 -2.58 -15.57
CA LYS A 154 20.62 -3.63 -16.18
C LYS A 154 21.58 -3.09 -17.23
N HIS A 155 21.23 -2.02 -17.95
CA HIS A 155 22.15 -1.37 -18.90
C HIS A 155 23.35 -0.73 -18.21
N PHE A 156 23.22 -0.39 -16.92
CA PHE A 156 24.28 0.17 -16.09
C PHE A 156 25.00 -0.87 -15.23
N CYS A 157 24.94 -2.15 -15.61
CA CYS A 157 25.58 -3.27 -14.91
C CYS A 157 25.19 -3.39 -13.42
N THR A 158 24.03 -2.87 -13.03
CA THR A 158 23.53 -2.96 -11.66
C THR A 158 22.88 -4.31 -11.41
N SER A 159 23.12 -4.90 -10.24
CA SER A 159 22.56 -6.21 -9.91
C SER A 159 21.07 -6.11 -9.55
N THR A 160 20.28 -7.14 -9.87
CA THR A 160 18.84 -7.21 -9.53
C THR A 160 18.51 -6.87 -8.07
N PRO A 161 19.24 -7.33 -7.03
CA PRO A 161 18.95 -6.93 -5.65
C PRO A 161 19.22 -5.45 -5.36
N GLU A 162 20.22 -4.84 -6.00
CA GLU A 162 20.48 -3.40 -5.87
C GLU A 162 19.36 -2.58 -6.49
N VAL A 163 18.81 -3.04 -7.62
CA VAL A 163 17.62 -2.44 -8.25
C VAL A 163 16.40 -2.51 -7.34
N LEU A 164 16.17 -3.66 -6.68
CA LEU A 164 15.07 -3.79 -5.73
C LEU A 164 15.22 -2.83 -4.54
N LEU A 165 16.42 -2.74 -3.98
CA LEU A 165 16.72 -1.80 -2.90
C LEU A 165 16.49 -0.35 -3.35
N LEU A 166 16.92 -0.01 -4.57
CA LEU A 166 16.72 1.29 -5.19
C LEU A 166 15.22 1.60 -5.34
N HIS A 167 14.44 0.66 -5.87
CA HIS A 167 12.99 0.79 -6.02
C HIS A 167 12.31 1.13 -4.69
N VAL A 168 12.63 0.37 -3.64
CA VAL A 168 12.10 0.60 -2.29
C VAL A 168 12.54 1.96 -1.73
N ARG A 169 13.80 2.36 -1.96
CA ARG A 169 14.29 3.69 -1.53
C ARG A 169 13.54 4.83 -2.22
N VAL A 170 13.26 4.70 -3.51
CA VAL A 170 12.49 5.70 -4.26
C VAL A 170 11.06 5.80 -3.71
N GLN A 171 10.41 4.67 -3.44
CA GLN A 171 9.07 4.65 -2.81
C GLN A 171 9.09 5.32 -1.41
N LEU A 172 10.11 5.06 -0.61
CA LEU A 172 10.27 5.68 0.71
C LEU A 172 10.50 7.20 0.63
N LEU A 173 11.32 7.66 -0.32
CA LEU A 173 11.54 9.09 -0.56
C LEU A 173 10.24 9.80 -0.94
N TYR A 174 9.43 9.18 -1.80
CA TYR A 174 8.10 9.70 -2.11
C TYR A 174 7.21 9.77 -0.86
N LEU A 175 7.18 8.71 -0.04
CA LEU A 175 6.37 8.68 1.17
C LEU A 175 6.82 9.76 2.17
N GLN A 176 8.12 9.96 2.31
CA GLN A 176 8.69 11.02 3.14
C GLN A 176 8.28 12.40 2.63
N GLN A 177 8.31 12.62 1.32
CA GLN A 177 7.90 13.88 0.70
C GLN A 177 6.41 14.12 0.87
N LEU A 178 5.58 13.09 0.67
CA LEU A 178 4.14 13.15 0.87
C LEU A 178 3.82 13.49 2.34
N LEU A 179 4.44 12.79 3.28
CA LEU A 179 4.27 13.05 4.70
C LEU A 179 4.73 14.46 5.09
N SER A 180 5.87 14.91 4.56
CA SER A 180 6.37 16.28 4.75
C SER A 180 5.41 17.32 4.18
N SER A 181 4.79 17.08 3.03
CA SER A 181 3.81 18.00 2.44
C SER A 181 2.47 18.03 3.17
N ILE A 182 2.06 16.91 3.79
CA ILE A 182 0.84 16.85 4.59
C ILE A 182 1.07 17.50 5.95
N ILE A 183 2.18 17.19 6.61
CA ILE A 183 2.49 17.66 7.96
C ILE A 183 3.05 19.08 7.94
N GLY A 184 3.85 19.42 6.93
CA GLY A 184 4.58 20.69 6.80
C GLY A 184 3.71 21.94 7.00
N PRO A 185 2.51 22.05 6.38
CA PRO A 185 1.61 23.17 6.60
C PRO A 185 1.14 23.27 8.06
N TYR A 186 0.84 22.15 8.71
CA TYR A 186 0.45 22.13 10.13
C TYR A 186 1.63 22.44 11.04
N LEU A 187 2.83 21.93 10.72
CA LEU A 187 4.04 22.18 11.50
C LEU A 187 4.50 23.64 11.37
N LEU A 188 4.44 24.24 10.17
CA LEU A 188 4.70 25.67 9.94
C LEU A 188 3.73 26.57 10.71
N GLN A 189 2.49 26.11 10.92
CA GLN A 189 1.49 26.83 11.71
C GLN A 189 1.78 26.81 13.22
N PHE A 190 2.42 25.75 13.73
CA PHE A 190 2.75 25.59 15.15
C PHE A 190 4.16 26.07 15.52
N THR A 191 5.11 26.03 14.59
CA THR A 191 6.53 26.34 14.86
C THR A 191 7.11 27.20 13.73
N GLY A 192 6.80 28.50 13.72
CA GLY A 192 7.32 29.50 12.78
C GLY A 192 8.85 29.74 12.82
N ALA A 193 9.65 28.77 13.26
CA ALA A 193 11.08 28.91 13.52
C ALA A 193 11.95 27.68 13.15
N PHE A 194 11.48 26.74 12.33
CA PHE A 194 12.30 25.61 11.82
C PHE A 194 12.59 25.68 10.32
N VAL A 195 12.64 26.91 9.79
CA VAL A 195 12.72 27.24 8.34
C VAL A 195 14.06 26.85 7.66
N SER A 196 14.97 26.11 8.29
CA SER A 196 16.33 25.92 7.73
C SER A 196 16.86 24.48 7.64
N LEU A 197 16.04 23.43 7.76
CA LEU A 197 16.54 22.04 7.64
C LEU A 197 15.98 21.24 6.46
N THR A 198 15.01 21.77 5.70
CA THR A 198 14.43 21.11 4.52
C THR A 198 15.03 21.61 3.20
N ALA A 199 16.11 22.40 3.26
CA ALA A 199 16.83 22.92 2.10
C ALA A 199 17.75 21.86 1.47
N SER A 200 17.17 20.75 0.99
CA SER A 200 17.72 19.99 -0.13
C SER A 200 16.60 19.22 -0.81
N HIS A 201 15.78 19.95 -1.56
CA HIS A 201 14.79 19.41 -2.49
C HIS A 201 15.45 18.66 -3.65
N ALA A 202 16.00 17.48 -3.38
CA ALA A 202 16.36 16.54 -4.44
C ALA A 202 15.30 15.44 -4.47
N ASN A 203 14.35 15.54 -5.40
CA ASN A 203 13.37 14.48 -5.71
C ASN A 203 14.01 13.28 -6.44
N TYR A 204 15.34 13.18 -6.39
CA TYR A 204 16.14 12.25 -7.15
C TYR A 204 17.22 11.64 -6.28
N ILE A 205 17.51 10.36 -6.50
CA ILE A 205 18.72 9.72 -5.99
C ILE A 205 19.78 9.86 -7.08
N ASN A 206 20.90 10.52 -6.76
CA ASN A 206 22.04 10.66 -7.68
C ASN A 206 22.98 9.46 -7.54
N TYR A 207 23.25 8.78 -8.64
CA TYR A 207 24.27 7.75 -8.79
C TYR A 207 25.37 8.24 -9.73
N GLU A 208 26.60 8.36 -9.23
CA GLU A 208 27.76 8.61 -10.07
C GLU A 208 28.38 7.29 -10.51
N THR A 209 28.46 7.06 -11.82
CA THR A 209 29.23 5.96 -12.39
C THR A 209 30.38 6.51 -13.22
N ASN A 210 31.60 6.03 -12.95
CA ASN A 210 32.76 6.35 -13.75
C ASN A 210 32.74 5.46 -15.00
N LEU A 211 32.69 6.07 -16.18
CA LEU A 211 32.75 5.34 -17.44
C LEU A 211 34.19 4.87 -17.67
N PHE A 212 34.45 3.58 -17.44
CA PHE A 212 35.77 2.99 -17.69
C PHE A 212 36.10 3.02 -19.19
N VAL A 213 37.33 3.42 -19.51
CA VAL A 213 37.92 3.24 -20.83
C VAL A 213 38.31 1.77 -20.93
N LYS A 214 37.80 1.08 -21.95
CA LYS A 214 38.41 -0.16 -22.40
C LYS A 214 39.74 0.26 -23.02
N GLU A 215 40.85 -0.05 -22.36
CA GLU A 215 42.17 0.05 -22.97
C GLU A 215 42.22 -1.05 -24.04
N ASP A 216 42.15 -0.63 -25.30
CA ASP A 216 42.52 -1.46 -26.45
C ASP A 216 44.04 -1.38 -26.65
#